data_AF-A0A835S509-F1
#
_entry.id   AF-A0A835S509-F1
#
_cell.length_a   1.000
_cell.length_b   1.000
_cell.length_c   1.000
_cell.angle_alpha   90.00
_cell.angle_beta   90.00
_cell.angle_gamma   90.00
#
_symmetry.space_group_name_H-M   'P 1'
#
loop_
_entity.id
_entity.type
_entity.pdbx_description
1 polymer ?
#
loop_
_entity_poly.entity_id
_entity_poly.type
_entity_poly.pdbx_seq_one_letter_code
_entity_poly.pdbx_strand_id
1 'polypeptide(L)'
;MKKKDFLEGLIVFGVMTGLLLPVRLFFVAYVSSDWFSSFGIISSISIAILILTKKRKLGKFGEMFERQIAKLQSGKVGKIVYGQSIVFLLILGGTIFAIEQGNSVYVDLKEQILEEYEEFSEPEKLLEKTGEMEIQDWVYGSIGMFFAIFYAFPQLAAVFAVLNESFDGWILHFYTVAFVEYLELFGILLVFRFAFSNKQSKFVT
;
A
#
# COMPACT_ATOMS: atom_id res chain seq x y z
N MET A 1 -22.41 1.49 -13.17
CA MET A 1 -22.70 2.20 -11.89
C MET A 1 -23.61 3.38 -12.17
N LYS A 2 -24.68 3.60 -11.38
CA LYS A 2 -25.52 4.81 -11.56
C LYS A 2 -24.69 6.04 -11.15
N LYS A 3 -24.79 7.17 -11.87
CA LYS A 3 -24.02 8.41 -11.59
C LYS A 3 -24.05 8.82 -10.11
N LYS A 4 -25.19 8.61 -9.45
CA LYS A 4 -25.37 8.85 -8.00
C LYS A 4 -24.45 8.00 -7.12
N ASP A 5 -24.25 6.73 -7.44
CA ASP A 5 -23.38 5.82 -6.66
C ASP A 5 -21.90 6.21 -6.80
N PHE A 6 -21.50 6.72 -7.96
CA PHE A 6 -20.15 7.22 -8.18
C PHE A 6 -19.91 8.51 -7.39
N LEU A 7 -20.85 9.45 -7.43
CA LEU A 7 -20.77 10.69 -6.64
C LEU A 7 -20.75 10.42 -5.13
N GLU A 8 -21.58 9.51 -4.62
CA GLU A 8 -21.53 9.12 -3.19
C GLU A 8 -20.16 8.52 -2.84
N GLY A 9 -19.55 7.73 -3.73
CA GLY A 9 -18.20 7.20 -3.54
C GLY A 9 -17.14 8.28 -3.51
N LEU A 10 -17.22 9.26 -4.41
CA LEU A 10 -16.28 10.37 -4.47
C LEU A 10 -16.39 11.28 -3.24
N ILE A 11 -17.60 11.49 -2.71
CA ILE A 11 -17.83 12.24 -1.47
C ILE A 11 -17.25 11.48 -0.27
N VAL A 12 -17.54 10.18 -0.16
CA VAL A 12 -16.99 9.36 0.93
C VAL A 12 -15.47 9.34 0.87
N PHE A 13 -14.89 9.14 -0.32
CA PHE A 13 -13.45 9.20 -0.52
C PHE A 13 -12.88 10.57 -0.15
N GLY A 14 -13.47 11.66 -0.65
CA GLY A 14 -13.00 13.02 -0.36
C GLY A 14 -13.04 13.36 1.13
N VAL A 15 -14.09 12.98 1.85
CA VAL A 15 -14.19 13.21 3.31
C VAL A 15 -13.19 12.36 4.08
N MET A 16 -13.04 11.08 3.74
CA MET A 16 -12.07 10.20 4.41
C MET A 16 -10.64 10.67 4.15
N THR A 17 -10.30 10.96 2.90
CA THR A 17 -8.98 11.47 2.50
C THR A 17 -8.71 12.84 3.12
N GLY A 18 -9.67 13.76 3.09
CA GLY A 18 -9.54 15.09 3.69
C GLY A 18 -9.47 15.10 5.21
N LEU A 19 -9.92 14.03 5.88
CA LEU A 19 -9.76 13.86 7.33
C LEU A 19 -8.43 13.16 7.67
N LEU A 20 -8.16 12.03 7.01
CA LEU A 20 -7.05 11.16 7.35
C LEU A 20 -5.70 11.69 6.85
N LEU A 21 -5.62 12.29 5.66
CA LEU A 21 -4.34 12.81 5.13
C LEU A 21 -3.79 13.96 5.98
N PRO A 22 -4.55 15.01 6.33
CA PRO A 22 -3.99 16.08 7.16
C PRO A 22 -3.57 15.60 8.54
N VAL A 23 -4.37 14.74 9.17
CA VAL A 23 -4.01 14.15 10.48
C VAL A 23 -2.69 13.38 10.37
N ARG A 24 -2.51 12.60 9.29
CA ARG A 24 -1.26 11.87 9.04
C ARG A 24 -0.07 12.81 8.85
N LEU A 25 -0.21 13.83 8.01
CA LEU A 25 0.85 14.82 7.77
C LEU A 25 1.23 15.58 9.04
N PHE A 26 0.24 15.99 9.85
CA PHE A 26 0.49 16.61 11.15
C PHE A 26 1.23 15.68 12.10
N PHE A 27 0.87 14.40 12.14
CA PHE A 27 1.52 13.46 13.05
C PHE A 27 2.99 13.22 12.70
N VAL A 28 3.30 13.03 11.41
CA VAL A 28 4.67 12.87 10.92
C VAL A 28 5.48 14.15 11.16
N ALA A 29 4.88 15.32 10.97
CA ALA A 29 5.57 16.59 11.15
C ALA A 29 5.87 16.94 12.62
N TYR A 30 5.05 16.51 13.58
CA TYR A 30 5.11 17.04 14.96
C TYR A 30 5.22 16.00 16.08
N VAL A 31 4.99 14.71 15.83
CA VAL A 31 4.96 13.69 16.90
C VAL A 31 6.06 12.65 16.77
N SER A 32 6.27 12.12 15.56
CA SER A 32 7.23 11.04 15.34
C SER A 32 7.72 11.07 13.89
N SER A 33 9.04 11.09 13.72
CA SER A 33 9.69 10.84 12.43
C SER A 33 9.51 9.39 11.97
N ASP A 34 9.26 8.46 12.90
CA ASP A 34 8.89 7.08 12.59
C ASP A 34 7.41 7.00 12.18
N TRP A 35 7.19 6.68 10.91
CA TRP A 35 5.87 6.58 10.29
C TRP A 35 5.02 5.47 10.92
N PHE A 36 5.65 4.43 11.47
CA PHE A 36 5.01 3.32 12.18
C PHE A 36 4.19 3.79 13.38
N SER A 37 4.58 4.91 14.00
CA SER A 37 3.89 5.49 15.16
C SER A 37 2.50 6.07 14.79
N SER A 38 2.30 6.45 13.52
CA SER A 38 1.01 6.98 13.03
C SER A 38 -0.10 5.92 12.89
N PHE A 39 0.28 4.63 12.89
CA PHE A 39 -0.59 3.46 12.73
C PHE A 39 -1.71 3.38 13.78
N GLY A 40 -1.44 3.85 15.01
CA GLY A 40 -2.45 3.83 16.07
C GLY A 40 -3.58 4.84 15.83
N ILE A 41 -3.26 6.01 15.28
CA ILE A 41 -4.17 7.16 15.26
C ILE A 41 -5.17 7.04 14.13
N ILE A 42 -4.71 6.66 12.94
CA ILE A 42 -5.57 6.54 11.76
C ILE A 42 -6.54 5.39 11.92
N SER A 43 -6.04 4.26 12.42
CA SER A 43 -6.87 3.14 12.84
C SER A 43 -7.89 3.56 13.90
N SER A 44 -7.50 4.32 14.94
CA SER A 44 -8.41 4.81 15.98
C SER A 44 -9.51 5.73 15.44
N ILE A 45 -9.16 6.68 14.57
CA ILE A 45 -10.11 7.59 13.93
C ILE A 45 -11.07 6.82 13.04
N SER A 46 -10.56 5.87 12.25
CA SER A 46 -11.39 5.05 11.36
C SER A 46 -12.36 4.17 12.15
N ILE A 47 -11.92 3.59 13.27
CA ILE A 47 -12.78 2.84 14.19
C ILE A 47 -13.81 3.77 14.85
N ALA A 48 -13.44 4.99 15.24
CA ALA A 48 -14.37 5.97 15.79
C ALA A 48 -15.47 6.33 14.78
N ILE A 49 -15.12 6.60 13.52
CA ILE A 49 -16.08 6.84 12.43
C ILE A 49 -17.01 5.64 12.26
N LEU A 50 -16.47 4.42 12.31
CA LEU A 50 -17.23 3.19 12.20
C LEU A 50 -18.24 3.04 13.36
N ILE A 51 -17.81 3.29 14.60
CA ILE A 51 -18.68 3.25 15.79
C ILE A 51 -19.77 4.32 15.71
N LEU A 52 -19.42 5.56 15.33
CA LEU A 52 -20.37 6.66 15.19
C LEU A 52 -21.36 6.40 14.06
N THR A 53 -20.92 5.78 12.96
CA THR A 53 -21.80 5.32 11.87
C THR A 53 -22.79 4.29 12.39
N LYS A 54 -22.31 3.27 13.13
CA LYS A 54 -23.17 2.22 13.71
C LYS A 54 -24.22 2.81 14.67
N LYS A 55 -23.86 3.84 15.44
CA LYS A 55 -24.74 4.57 16.35
C LYS A 55 -25.62 5.63 15.65
N ARG A 56 -25.59 5.72 14.31
CA ARG A 56 -26.30 6.74 13.49
C ARG A 56 -26.00 8.19 13.89
N LYS A 57 -24.84 8.46 14.52
CA LYS A 57 -24.44 9.81 14.95
C LYS A 57 -23.85 10.67 13.82
N LEU A 58 -23.46 10.07 12.69
CA LEU A 58 -22.91 10.76 11.52
C LEU A 58 -23.96 11.17 10.48
N GLY A 59 -25.25 11.00 10.79
CA GLY A 59 -26.35 11.40 9.91
C GLY A 59 -26.24 10.84 8.49
N LYS A 60 -26.48 11.69 7.48
CA LYS A 60 -26.44 11.31 6.05
C LYS A 60 -25.07 10.80 5.60
N PHE A 61 -23.98 11.32 6.17
CA PHE A 61 -22.63 10.84 5.84
C PHE A 61 -22.42 9.40 6.29
N GLY A 62 -22.83 9.06 7.51
CA GLY A 62 -22.77 7.69 8.02
C GLY A 62 -23.54 6.70 7.13
N GLU A 63 -24.73 7.08 6.65
CA GLU A 63 -25.50 6.25 5.73
C GLU A 63 -24.82 6.05 4.36
N MET A 64 -24.22 7.12 3.80
CA MET A 64 -23.45 7.02 2.55
C MET A 64 -22.22 6.13 2.74
N PHE A 65 -21.47 6.33 3.82
CA PHE A 65 -20.31 5.53 4.19
C PHE A 65 -20.69 4.05 4.35
N GLU A 66 -21.74 3.74 5.11
CA GLU A 66 -22.21 2.37 5.32
C GLU A 66 -22.58 1.70 3.99
N ARG A 67 -23.31 2.39 3.09
CA ARG A 67 -23.66 1.86 1.77
C ARG A 67 -22.45 1.58 0.89
N GLN A 68 -21.49 2.49 0.83
CA GLN A 68 -20.33 2.35 -0.05
C GLN A 68 -19.39 1.25 0.43
N ILE A 69 -19.15 1.16 1.74
CA ILE A 69 -18.35 0.05 2.30
C ILE A 69 -19.08 -1.28 2.15
N ALA A 70 -20.40 -1.34 2.40
CA ALA A 70 -21.18 -2.56 2.18
C ALA A 70 -21.12 -3.04 0.73
N LYS A 71 -21.20 -2.13 -0.26
CA LYS A 71 -21.04 -2.48 -1.69
C LYS A 71 -19.65 -3.04 -1.97
N LEU A 72 -18.59 -2.39 -1.48
CA LEU A 72 -17.21 -2.84 -1.65
C LEU A 72 -16.97 -4.24 -1.07
N GLN A 73 -17.68 -4.61 -0.01
CA GLN A 73 -17.51 -5.90 0.66
C GLN A 73 -18.47 -7.00 0.19
N SER A 74 -19.47 -6.65 -0.62
CA SER A 74 -20.54 -7.58 -1.03
C SER A 74 -20.19 -8.40 -2.26
N GLY A 75 -20.72 -9.64 -2.32
CA GLY A 75 -20.72 -10.48 -3.50
C GLY A 75 -19.33 -10.80 -4.08
N LYS A 76 -19.23 -10.80 -5.41
CA LYS A 76 -17.97 -11.06 -6.15
C LYS A 76 -16.95 -9.93 -5.98
N VAL A 77 -17.43 -8.69 -5.88
CA VAL A 77 -16.57 -7.49 -5.71
C VAL A 77 -15.79 -7.59 -4.41
N GLY A 78 -16.44 -7.97 -3.31
CA GLY A 78 -15.75 -8.20 -2.03
C GLY A 78 -14.60 -9.20 -2.16
N LYS A 79 -14.82 -10.36 -2.81
CA LYS A 79 -13.75 -11.36 -3.01
C LYS A 79 -12.56 -10.78 -3.77
N ILE A 80 -12.81 -9.99 -4.82
CA ILE A 80 -11.76 -9.33 -5.60
C ILE A 80 -11.01 -8.32 -4.73
N VAL A 81 -11.71 -7.48 -3.98
CA VAL A 81 -11.09 -6.47 -3.08
C VAL A 81 -10.19 -7.15 -2.05
N TYR A 82 -10.69 -8.15 -1.32
CA TYR A 82 -9.87 -8.86 -0.33
C TYR A 82 -8.68 -9.61 -0.96
N GLY A 83 -8.89 -10.27 -2.10
CA GLY A 83 -7.83 -10.99 -2.81
C GLY A 83 -6.75 -10.04 -3.32
N GLN A 84 -7.14 -8.95 -3.99
CA GLN A 84 -6.23 -7.90 -4.43
C GLN A 84 -5.47 -7.31 -3.25
N SER A 85 -6.15 -7.06 -2.12
CA SER A 85 -5.48 -6.50 -0.95
C SER A 85 -4.42 -7.42 -0.37
N ILE A 86 -4.67 -8.73 -0.32
CA ILE A 86 -3.68 -9.71 0.12
C ILE A 86 -2.47 -9.72 -0.83
N VAL A 87 -2.71 -9.76 -2.15
CA VAL A 87 -1.63 -9.73 -3.14
C VAL A 87 -0.81 -8.45 -3.01
N PHE A 88 -1.45 -7.30 -2.82
CA PHE A 88 -0.76 -6.02 -2.67
C PHE A 88 0.10 -5.98 -1.40
N LEU A 89 -0.43 -6.48 -0.28
CA LEU A 89 0.34 -6.62 0.97
C LEU A 89 1.54 -7.57 0.81
N LEU A 90 1.38 -8.67 0.06
CA LEU A 90 2.48 -9.59 -0.23
C LEU A 90 3.56 -8.95 -1.09
N ILE A 91 3.18 -8.14 -2.10
CA ILE A 91 4.14 -7.41 -2.92
C ILE A 91 4.90 -6.41 -2.06
N LEU A 92 4.19 -5.56 -1.31
CA LEU A 92 4.82 -4.52 -0.49
C LEU A 92 5.72 -5.12 0.60
N GLY A 93 5.20 -6.09 1.37
CA GLY A 93 5.97 -6.79 2.41
C GLY A 93 7.11 -7.62 1.84
N GLY A 94 6.91 -8.23 0.67
CA GLY A 94 7.93 -8.99 -0.05
C GLY A 94 9.09 -8.12 -0.53
N THR A 95 8.81 -6.91 -1.03
CA THR A 95 9.85 -5.95 -1.41
C THR A 95 10.64 -5.46 -0.21
N ILE A 96 9.96 -5.12 0.91
CA ILE A 96 10.63 -4.77 2.18
C ILE A 96 11.56 -5.91 2.59
N PHE A 97 11.04 -7.13 2.61
CA PHE A 97 11.82 -8.32 2.94
C PHE A 97 13.02 -8.52 2.00
N ALA A 98 12.84 -8.34 0.69
CA ALA A 98 13.91 -8.47 -0.29
C ALA A 98 15.02 -7.44 -0.07
N ILE A 99 14.69 -6.17 0.18
CA ILE A 99 15.66 -5.11 0.49
C ILE A 99 16.45 -5.47 1.75
N GLU A 100 15.76 -5.87 2.82
CA GLU A 100 16.40 -6.26 4.09
C GLU A 100 17.32 -7.47 3.92
N GLN A 101 16.91 -8.47 3.13
CA GLN A 101 17.76 -9.62 2.81
C GLN A 101 18.98 -9.22 1.99
N GLY A 102 18.84 -8.30 1.02
CA GLY A 102 19.96 -7.76 0.26
C GLY A 102 20.97 -7.01 1.13
N ASN A 103 20.49 -6.27 2.13
CA ASN A 103 21.32 -5.50 3.07
C ASN A 103 21.97 -6.34 4.19
N SER A 104 21.57 -7.60 4.37
CA SER A 104 22.01 -8.41 5.51
C SER A 104 22.58 -9.78 5.13
N VAL A 105 21.88 -10.53 4.28
CA VAL A 105 22.24 -11.92 3.92
C VAL A 105 22.98 -11.98 2.60
N TYR A 106 22.63 -11.13 1.64
CA TYR A 106 23.21 -11.13 0.28
C TYR A 106 24.12 -9.93 0.04
N VAL A 107 24.79 -9.44 1.09
CA VAL A 107 25.68 -8.26 1.03
C VAL A 107 26.81 -8.48 0.01
N ASP A 108 27.42 -9.67 -0.01
CA ASP A 108 28.50 -9.98 -0.97
C ASP A 108 28.02 -9.85 -2.43
N LEU A 109 26.78 -10.24 -2.73
CA LEU A 109 26.19 -10.07 -4.06
C LEU A 109 25.87 -8.61 -4.36
N LYS A 110 25.44 -7.85 -3.34
CA LYS A 110 25.22 -6.40 -3.44
C LYS A 110 26.52 -5.68 -3.80
N GLU A 111 27.61 -6.01 -3.10
CA GLU A 111 28.94 -5.42 -3.33
C GLU A 111 29.48 -5.78 -4.71
N GLN A 112 29.34 -7.05 -5.15
CA GLN A 112 29.72 -7.45 -6.52
C GLN A 112 28.99 -6.65 -7.60
N ILE A 113 27.68 -6.40 -7.42
CA ILE A 113 26.90 -5.58 -8.37
C ILE A 113 27.42 -4.15 -8.40
N LEU A 114 27.77 -3.56 -7.24
CA LEU A 114 28.30 -2.20 -7.18
C LEU A 114 29.71 -2.10 -7.78
N GLU A 115 30.53 -3.14 -7.64
CA GLU A 115 31.85 -3.19 -8.28
C GLU A 115 31.77 -3.32 -9.81
N GLU A 116 30.84 -4.15 -10.31
CA GLU A 116 30.65 -4.37 -11.75
C GLU A 116 29.89 -3.22 -12.43
N TYR A 117 28.99 -2.58 -11.69
CA TYR A 117 28.09 -1.53 -12.19
C TYR A 117 28.08 -0.32 -11.24
N GLU A 118 29.21 0.37 -11.15
CA GLU A 118 29.38 1.57 -10.31
C GLU A 118 28.35 2.67 -10.64
N GLU A 119 27.84 2.72 -11.87
CA GLU A 119 26.75 3.59 -12.28
C GLU A 119 25.44 3.41 -11.49
N PHE A 120 25.23 2.24 -10.87
CA PHE A 120 24.03 1.97 -10.06
C PHE A 120 24.10 2.62 -8.68
N SER A 121 25.25 3.09 -8.20
CA SER A 121 25.32 3.83 -6.94
C SER A 121 24.81 5.27 -7.05
N GLU A 122 24.66 5.80 -8.27
CA GLU A 122 24.27 7.19 -8.51
C GLU A 122 22.87 7.28 -9.14
N PRO A 123 21.88 7.93 -8.49
CA PRO A 123 20.52 8.08 -9.02
C PRO A 123 20.45 8.76 -10.39
N GLU A 124 21.32 9.75 -10.64
CA GLU A 124 21.30 10.53 -11.88
C GLU A 124 21.66 9.65 -13.09
N LYS A 125 22.72 8.84 -12.97
CA LYS A 125 23.16 7.89 -14.01
C LYS A 125 22.12 6.78 -14.26
N LEU A 126 21.48 6.28 -13.20
CA LEU A 126 20.37 5.34 -13.30
C LEU A 126 19.19 5.91 -14.10
N LEU A 127 18.83 7.18 -13.86
CA LEU A 127 17.74 7.85 -14.55
C LEU A 127 18.07 8.11 -16.02
N GLU A 128 19.30 8.49 -16.33
CA GLU A 128 19.77 8.66 -17.72
C GLU A 128 19.62 7.36 -18.51
N LYS A 129 20.10 6.23 -17.97
CA LYS A 129 19.93 4.92 -18.61
C LYS A 129 18.48 4.50 -18.78
N THR A 130 17.63 4.82 -17.81
CA THR A 130 16.20 4.54 -17.89
C THR A 130 15.55 5.31 -19.06
N GLY A 131 16.05 6.50 -19.38
CA GLY A 131 15.62 7.31 -20.53
C GLY A 131 16.04 6.75 -21.88
N GLU A 132 17.06 5.90 -21.92
CA GLU A 132 17.58 5.25 -23.14
C GLU A 132 16.93 3.88 -23.41
N MET A 133 16.15 3.34 -22.45
CA MET A 133 15.52 2.02 -22.58
C MET A 133 14.42 1.99 -23.64
N GLU A 134 14.44 0.94 -24.47
CA GLU A 134 13.33 0.68 -25.38
C GLU A 134 12.15 0.03 -24.65
N ILE A 135 10.96 0.09 -25.26
CA ILE A 135 9.74 -0.56 -24.73
C ILE A 135 9.97 -2.07 -24.50
N GLN A 136 10.82 -2.70 -25.31
CA GLN A 136 11.13 -4.12 -25.18
C GLN A 136 11.86 -4.41 -23.86
N ASP A 137 12.81 -3.55 -23.47
CA ASP A 137 13.57 -3.69 -22.23
C ASP A 137 12.64 -3.60 -21.01
N TRP A 138 11.66 -2.69 -21.07
CA TRP A 138 10.63 -2.58 -20.04
C TRP A 138 9.77 -3.85 -19.91
N VAL A 139 9.37 -4.44 -21.04
CA VAL A 139 8.56 -5.67 -21.05
C VAL A 139 9.36 -6.85 -20.52
N TYR A 140 10.58 -7.06 -21.03
CA TYR A 140 11.44 -8.15 -20.59
C TYR A 140 11.88 -7.98 -19.14
N GLY A 141 12.21 -6.76 -18.72
CA GLY A 141 12.54 -6.45 -17.32
C GLY A 141 11.38 -6.74 -16.38
N SER A 142 10.15 -6.34 -16.74
CA SER A 142 8.96 -6.59 -15.92
C SER A 142 8.66 -8.08 -15.78
N ILE A 143 8.74 -8.84 -16.87
CA ILE A 143 8.53 -10.30 -16.86
C ILE A 143 9.67 -10.99 -16.10
N GLY A 144 10.91 -10.58 -16.36
CA GLY A 144 12.12 -11.09 -15.72
C GLY A 144 12.08 -10.89 -14.21
N MET A 145 11.68 -9.71 -13.74
CA MET A 145 11.50 -9.39 -12.33
C MET A 145 10.49 -10.35 -11.66
N PHE A 146 9.36 -10.62 -12.32
CA PHE A 146 8.37 -11.55 -11.79
C PHE A 146 8.93 -12.97 -11.63
N PHE A 147 9.69 -13.47 -12.60
CA PHE A 147 10.33 -14.79 -12.51
C PHE A 147 11.51 -14.81 -11.54
N ALA A 148 12.27 -13.72 -11.42
CA ALA A 148 13.41 -13.60 -10.54
C ALA A 148 13.03 -13.81 -9.07
N ILE A 149 11.82 -13.44 -8.66
CA ILE A 149 11.28 -13.73 -7.32
C ILE A 149 11.38 -15.23 -6.98
N PHE A 150 11.19 -16.11 -7.96
CA PHE A 150 11.16 -17.56 -7.74
C PHE A 150 12.49 -18.26 -8.04
N TYR A 151 13.23 -17.77 -9.04
CA TYR A 151 14.42 -18.47 -9.55
C TYR A 151 15.75 -17.77 -9.25
N ALA A 152 15.72 -16.47 -8.94
CA ALA A 152 16.91 -15.64 -8.75
C ALA A 152 16.70 -14.63 -7.60
N PHE A 153 16.06 -15.09 -6.51
CA PHE A 153 15.72 -14.24 -5.37
C PHE A 153 16.95 -13.53 -4.75
N PRO A 154 18.11 -14.19 -4.55
CA PRO A 154 19.30 -13.53 -4.01
C PRO A 154 19.75 -12.33 -4.87
N GLN A 155 19.74 -12.49 -6.20
CA GLN A 155 20.11 -11.43 -7.13
C GLN A 155 19.09 -10.29 -7.11
N LEU A 156 17.79 -10.62 -7.10
CA LEU A 156 16.73 -9.62 -7.00
C LEU A 156 16.82 -8.82 -5.69
N ALA A 157 17.08 -9.50 -4.57
CA ALA A 157 17.25 -8.88 -3.27
C ALA A 157 18.45 -7.93 -3.25
N ALA A 158 19.59 -8.35 -3.81
CA ALA A 158 20.78 -7.51 -3.93
C ALA A 158 20.52 -6.27 -4.81
N VAL A 159 19.86 -6.42 -5.96
CA VAL A 159 19.48 -5.28 -6.82
C VAL A 159 18.56 -4.30 -6.09
N PHE A 160 17.56 -4.81 -5.37
CA PHE A 160 16.68 -3.95 -4.58
C PHE A 160 17.40 -3.22 -3.45
N ALA A 161 18.38 -3.86 -2.81
CA ALA A 161 19.22 -3.23 -1.81
C ALA A 161 20.12 -2.13 -2.41
N VAL A 162 20.76 -2.39 -3.55
CA VAL A 162 21.53 -1.38 -4.31
C VAL A 162 20.64 -0.18 -4.62
N LEU A 163 19.48 -0.40 -5.25
CA LEU A 163 18.54 0.68 -5.55
C LEU A 163 18.15 1.44 -4.29
N ASN A 164 17.85 0.74 -3.20
CA ASN A 164 17.51 1.42 -1.95
C ASN A 164 18.65 2.30 -1.43
N GLU A 165 19.90 1.86 -1.54
CA GLU A 165 21.09 2.63 -1.15
C GLU A 165 21.31 3.84 -2.05
N SER A 166 21.15 3.71 -3.37
CA SER A 166 21.25 4.83 -4.31
C SER A 166 20.24 5.93 -3.98
N PHE A 167 19.03 5.55 -3.55
CA PHE A 167 17.97 6.48 -3.13
C PHE A 167 18.02 6.81 -1.62
N ASP A 168 19.16 6.63 -0.94
CA ASP A 168 19.38 6.99 0.47
C ASP A 168 18.33 6.41 1.43
N GLY A 169 17.94 5.15 1.21
CA GLY A 169 16.94 4.45 2.02
C GLY A 169 15.48 4.83 1.73
N TRP A 170 15.23 5.74 0.79
CA TRP A 170 13.89 6.24 0.51
C TRP A 170 12.95 5.16 -0.04
N ILE A 171 13.46 4.19 -0.80
CA ILE A 171 12.65 3.09 -1.35
C ILE A 171 12.08 2.23 -0.21
N LEU A 172 12.94 1.73 0.68
CA LEU A 172 12.53 0.94 1.83
C LEU A 172 11.54 1.71 2.69
N HIS A 173 11.80 2.99 2.91
CA HIS A 173 10.90 3.87 3.62
C HIS A 173 9.52 3.94 2.96
N PHE A 174 9.45 4.27 1.66
CA PHE A 174 8.19 4.35 0.92
C PHE A 174 7.39 3.04 0.93
N TYR A 175 8.05 1.90 0.71
CA TYR A 175 7.39 0.59 0.73
C TYR A 175 6.87 0.22 2.12
N THR A 176 7.64 0.52 3.17
CA THR A 176 7.24 0.30 4.58
C THR A 176 5.98 1.09 4.91
N VAL A 177 5.95 2.35 4.49
CA VAL A 177 4.79 3.23 4.67
C VAL A 177 3.59 2.68 3.95
N ALA A 178 3.71 2.44 2.64
CA ALA A 178 2.62 1.91 1.83
C ALA A 178 2.09 0.60 2.42
N PHE A 179 2.97 -0.28 2.90
CA PHE A 179 2.60 -1.55 3.52
C PHE A 179 1.74 -1.33 4.77
N VAL A 180 2.22 -0.49 5.69
CA VAL A 180 1.54 -0.19 6.95
C VAL A 180 0.18 0.45 6.68
N GLU A 181 0.11 1.47 5.82
CA GLU A 181 -1.14 2.14 5.49
C GLU A 181 -2.16 1.19 4.85
N TYR A 182 -1.69 0.32 3.96
CA TYR A 182 -2.55 -0.64 3.28
C TYR A 182 -3.03 -1.74 4.24
N LEU A 183 -2.20 -2.12 5.21
CA LEU A 183 -2.55 -3.04 6.29
C LEU A 183 -3.63 -2.44 7.19
N GLU A 184 -3.55 -1.14 7.53
CA GLU A 184 -4.61 -0.44 8.26
C GLU A 184 -5.94 -0.50 7.51
N LEU A 185 -5.93 -0.13 6.23
CA LEU A 185 -7.14 -0.14 5.40
C LEU A 185 -7.74 -1.54 5.31
N PHE A 186 -6.90 -2.56 5.16
CA PHE A 186 -7.32 -3.96 5.17
C PHE A 186 -7.95 -4.36 6.53
N GLY A 187 -7.32 -3.96 7.64
CA GLY A 187 -7.84 -4.17 8.99
C GLY A 187 -9.19 -3.49 9.22
N ILE A 188 -9.35 -2.24 8.79
CA ILE A 188 -10.61 -1.49 8.86
C ILE A 188 -11.71 -2.20 8.06
N LEU A 189 -11.39 -2.69 6.85
CA LEU A 189 -12.33 -3.46 6.04
C LEU A 189 -12.78 -4.73 6.77
N LEU A 190 -11.85 -5.48 7.36
CA LEU A 190 -12.17 -6.66 8.16
C LEU A 190 -13.06 -6.32 9.36
N VAL A 191 -12.70 -5.31 10.15
CA VAL A 191 -13.51 -4.85 11.29
C VAL A 191 -14.92 -4.47 10.85
N PHE A 192 -15.07 -3.77 9.73
CA PHE A 192 -16.38 -3.43 9.19
C PHE A 192 -17.19 -4.66 8.78
N ARG A 193 -16.55 -5.65 8.14
CA ARG A 193 -17.20 -6.90 7.76
C ARG A 193 -17.79 -7.60 8.97
N PHE A 194 -17.03 -7.72 10.06
CA PHE A 194 -17.52 -8.34 11.29
C PHE A 194 -18.56 -7.47 12.00
N ALA A 195 -18.34 -6.16 12.09
CA ALA A 195 -19.22 -5.25 12.83
C ALA A 195 -20.61 -5.05 12.19
N PHE A 196 -20.72 -5.25 10.87
CA PHE A 196 -21.93 -5.03 10.07
C PHE A 196 -22.47 -6.29 9.35
N SER A 197 -21.87 -7.47 9.58
CA SER A 197 -22.27 -8.76 8.97
C SER A 197 -23.79 -9.02 9.03
N ASN A 198 -24.45 -8.73 10.16
CA ASN A 198 -25.89 -8.96 10.34
C ASN A 198 -26.80 -8.00 9.54
N LYS A 199 -26.30 -6.85 9.08
CA LYS A 199 -27.08 -5.89 8.27
C LYS A 199 -26.91 -6.10 6.77
N GLN A 200 -25.80 -6.71 6.33
CA GLN A 200 -25.52 -6.91 4.91
C GLN A 200 -26.56 -7.79 4.20
N SER A 201 -27.25 -8.67 4.95
CA SER A 201 -28.37 -9.48 4.42
C SER A 201 -29.56 -8.65 3.92
N LYS A 202 -29.78 -7.41 4.42
CA LYS A 202 -30.93 -6.57 4.03
C LYS A 202 -30.70 -5.69 2.80
N PHE A 203 -29.45 -5.49 2.39
CA PHE A 203 -29.11 -4.68 1.21
C PHE A 203 -28.98 -5.49 -0.09
N VAL A 204 -29.13 -6.83 0.00
CA VAL A 204 -29.00 -7.78 -1.11
C VAL A 204 -30.38 -8.28 -1.62
N THR A 205 -31.46 -7.90 -0.94
CA THR A 205 -32.86 -8.00 -1.39
C THR A 205 -33.34 -6.66 -1.92
#